data_AF-A0A7C5D1Z6-F1
#
_entry.id   AF-A0A7C5D1Z6-F1
#
_cell.length_a   1.000
_cell.length_b   1.000
_cell.length_c   1.000
_cell.angle_alpha   90.00
_cell.angle_beta   90.00
_cell.angle_gamma   90.00
#
_symmetry.space_group_name_H-M   'P 1'
#
loop_
_entity.id
_entity.type
_entity.pdbx_description
1 polymer ?
#
loop_
_entity_poly.entity_id
_entity_poly.type
_entity_poly.pdbx_seq_one_letter_code
_entity_poly.pdbx_strand_id
1 'polypeptide(L)'
;MRRWHTPCQAQLHPGPDYTTAPRRAKNQSLTRYLNSIQGKYTYLVTYDCDQASPWQELDLDDGIMKPGFGYWIYMTQAGSIPAPAE
;
A
#
# COMPACT_ATOMS: atom_id res chain seq x y z
N MET A 1 11.61 -19.86 23.47
CA MET A 1 10.90 -20.15 22.20
C MET A 1 10.29 -18.85 21.68
N ARG A 2 10.80 -18.29 20.58
CA ARG A 2 10.27 -17.03 20.02
C ARG A 2 8.96 -17.35 19.28
N ARG A 3 7.84 -16.78 19.73
CA ARG A 3 6.58 -16.79 18.98
C ARG A 3 6.78 -15.91 17.75
N TRP A 4 7.00 -16.51 16.59
CA TRP A 4 6.88 -15.82 15.31
C TRP A 4 5.45 -15.30 15.22
N HIS A 5 5.28 -13.98 15.30
CA HIS A 5 3.99 -13.38 14.99
C HIS A 5 3.79 -13.62 13.50
N THR A 6 2.73 -14.35 13.13
CA THR A 6 2.24 -14.34 11.76
C THR A 6 2.16 -12.88 11.33
N PRO A 7 2.84 -12.46 10.25
CA PRO A 7 2.64 -11.11 9.76
C PRO A 7 1.15 -10.99 9.48
N CYS A 8 0.47 -10.15 10.25
CA CYS A 8 -0.93 -9.83 9.98
C CYS A 8 -0.96 -9.43 8.50
N GLN A 9 -1.79 -10.06 7.68
CA GLN A 9 -1.97 -9.67 6.30
C GLN A 9 -3.26 -8.87 6.23
N ALA A 10 -3.24 -7.71 5.58
CA ALA A 10 -4.47 -7.00 5.29
C ALA A 10 -5.12 -7.67 4.06
N GLN A 11 -6.38 -8.10 4.21
CA GLN A 11 -7.18 -8.58 3.09
C GLN A 11 -7.77 -7.38 2.35
N LEU A 12 -7.65 -7.43 1.03
CA LEU A 12 -8.18 -6.45 0.09
C LEU A 12 -9.29 -7.11 -0.73
N HIS A 13 -10.40 -6.41 -0.90
CA HIS A 13 -11.59 -6.88 -1.59
C HIS A 13 -11.70 -6.21 -2.96
N PRO A 14 -12.40 -6.80 -3.95
CA PRO A 14 -12.68 -6.09 -5.18
C PRO A 14 -13.39 -4.75 -4.91
N GLY A 15 -12.86 -3.66 -5.47
CA GLY A 15 -13.30 -2.29 -5.24
C GLY A 15 -12.24 -1.40 -4.59
N PRO A 16 -12.65 -0.24 -4.05
CA PRO A 16 -11.75 0.69 -3.40
C PRO A 16 -11.38 0.20 -1.99
N ASP A 17 -10.09 -0.04 -1.77
CA ASP A 17 -9.53 -0.32 -0.45
C ASP A 17 -8.58 0.81 -0.01
N TYR A 18 -8.51 1.03 1.29
CA TYR A 18 -7.59 1.98 1.91
C TYR A 18 -6.48 1.25 2.66
N THR A 19 -5.24 1.67 2.44
CA THR A 19 -4.08 1.19 3.18
C THR A 19 -3.14 2.33 3.51
N THR A 20 -2.51 2.30 4.67
CA THR A 20 -1.48 3.26 5.05
C THR A 20 -0.11 2.63 4.87
N ALA A 21 0.89 3.44 4.47
CA ALA A 21 2.26 2.96 4.54
C ALA A 21 2.60 2.61 6.00
N PRO A 22 3.40 1.54 6.23
CA PRO A 22 3.89 1.23 7.57
C PRO A 22 4.60 2.47 8.14
N ARG A 23 4.26 2.86 9.36
CA ARG A 23 4.81 4.10 9.98
C ARG A 23 6.33 4.05 10.11
N ARG A 24 6.90 2.84 10.15
CA ARG A 24 8.35 2.55 10.20
C ARG A 24 8.94 2.02 8.89
N ALA A 25 8.17 1.96 7.80
CA ALA A 25 8.75 1.55 6.53
C ALA A 25 9.83 2.55 6.13
N LYS A 26 11.03 2.06 5.83
CA LYS A 26 11.95 2.85 5.01
C LYS A 26 11.32 2.99 3.62
N ASN A 27 11.66 4.05 2.89
CA ASN A 27 11.28 4.21 1.48
C ASN A 27 11.34 2.87 0.75
N GLN A 28 10.17 2.34 0.40
CA GLN A 28 10.03 1.03 -0.23
C GLN A 28 9.45 1.23 -1.62
N SER A 29 10.01 0.53 -2.62
CA SER A 29 9.42 0.49 -3.95
C SER A 29 7.98 -0.02 -3.86
N LEU A 30 7.05 0.71 -4.50
CA LEU A 30 5.65 0.31 -4.62
C LEU A 30 5.53 -1.07 -5.25
N THR A 31 6.26 -1.31 -6.33
CA THR A 31 6.32 -2.60 -7.02
C THR A 31 6.65 -3.73 -6.06
N ARG A 32 7.62 -3.52 -5.14
CA ARG A 32 7.99 -4.53 -4.15
C ARG A 32 6.89 -4.77 -3.11
N TYR A 33 6.21 -3.72 -2.66
CA TYR A 33 5.14 -3.83 -1.66
C TYR A 33 3.87 -4.46 -2.24
N LEU A 34 3.51 -4.07 -3.46
CA LEU A 34 2.30 -4.52 -4.17
C LEU A 34 2.54 -5.79 -5.00
N ASN A 35 3.74 -6.38 -4.95
CA ASN A 35 4.09 -7.56 -5.74
C ASN A 35 3.12 -8.74 -5.52
N SER A 36 2.61 -8.91 -4.29
CA SER A 36 1.65 -9.99 -3.96
C SER A 36 0.28 -9.83 -4.63
N ILE A 37 -0.02 -8.63 -5.12
CA ILE A 37 -1.27 -8.27 -5.77
C ILE A 37 -1.06 -7.72 -7.18
N GLN A 38 0.12 -7.94 -7.79
CA GLN A 38 0.40 -7.49 -9.15
C GLN A 38 -0.67 -8.02 -10.12
N GLY A 39 -1.22 -7.13 -10.95
CA GLY A 39 -2.30 -7.44 -11.89
C GLY A 39 -3.70 -7.59 -11.28
N LYS A 40 -3.85 -7.43 -9.95
CA LYS A 40 -5.13 -7.49 -9.23
C LYS A 40 -5.70 -6.12 -8.86
N TYR A 41 -5.07 -5.05 -9.33
CA TYR A 41 -5.49 -3.68 -9.12
C TYR A 41 -5.22 -2.88 -10.39
N THR A 42 -5.94 -1.77 -10.58
CA THR A 42 -5.83 -0.94 -11.78
C THR A 42 -5.37 0.48 -11.49
N TYR A 43 -5.43 0.89 -10.22
CA TYR A 43 -5.25 2.29 -9.86
C TYR A 43 -4.76 2.43 -8.42
N LEU A 44 -3.88 3.41 -8.21
CA LEU A 44 -3.29 3.74 -6.92
C LEU A 44 -3.20 5.26 -6.76
N VAL A 45 -3.71 5.78 -5.64
CA VAL A 45 -3.63 7.19 -5.27
C VAL A 45 -2.96 7.32 -3.93
N THR A 46 -2.14 8.34 -3.79
CA THR A 46 -1.62 8.76 -2.50
C THR A 46 -2.24 10.07 -2.05
N TYR A 47 -2.36 10.22 -0.73
CA TYR A 47 -2.73 11.47 -0.07
C TYR A 47 -1.56 11.99 0.77
N ASP A 48 -1.17 13.23 0.53
CA ASP A 48 -0.17 13.99 1.25
C ASP A 48 -0.77 15.31 1.74
N CYS A 49 -1.03 15.44 3.04
CA CYS A 49 -1.64 16.65 3.61
C CYS A 49 -0.73 17.89 3.55
N ASP A 50 0.58 17.71 3.33
CA ASP A 50 1.54 18.82 3.32
C ASP A 50 1.65 19.48 1.94
N GLN A 51 1.00 18.93 0.92
CA GLN A 51 1.00 19.45 -0.45
C GLN A 51 -0.23 20.31 -0.74
N ALA A 52 -0.05 21.34 -1.59
CA ALA A 52 -1.16 22.16 -2.08
C ALA A 52 -2.21 21.36 -2.88
N SER A 53 -1.77 20.30 -3.57
CA SER A 53 -2.64 19.29 -4.18
C SER A 53 -2.38 17.95 -3.49
N PRO A 54 -3.17 17.59 -2.47
CA PRO A 54 -2.82 16.49 -1.58
C PRO A 54 -3.05 15.12 -2.23
N TRP A 55 -3.92 15.02 -3.23
CA TRP A 55 -4.18 13.80 -3.97
C TRP A 55 -3.26 13.71 -5.19
N GLN A 56 -2.56 12.59 -5.32
CA GLN A 56 -1.68 12.31 -6.46
C GLN A 56 -1.85 10.85 -6.92
N GLU A 57 -2.05 10.67 -8.22
CA GLU A 57 -1.99 9.34 -8.83
C GLU A 57 -0.54 8.88 -8.88
N LEU A 58 -0.30 7.63 -8.50
CA LEU A 58 1.05 7.07 -8.52
C LEU A 58 1.19 6.13 -9.71
N ASP A 59 2.26 6.36 -10.48
CA ASP A 59 2.73 5.38 -11.44
C ASP A 59 3.24 4.14 -10.70
N LEU A 60 2.80 2.97 -11.17
CA LEU A 60 3.00 1.69 -10.50
C LEU A 60 4.42 1.16 -10.69
N ASP A 61 5.10 1.63 -11.74
CA ASP A 61 6.43 1.15 -12.10
C ASP A 61 7.54 1.88 -11.34
N ASP A 62 7.35 3.15 -10.96
CA ASP A 62 8.41 4.00 -10.40
C ASP A 62 8.11 4.65 -9.04
N GLY A 63 6.94 4.37 -8.43
CA GLY A 63 6.59 5.03 -7.19
C GLY A 63 7.26 4.45 -5.93
N ILE A 64 7.51 5.32 -4.95
CA ILE A 64 8.07 4.98 -3.64
C ILE A 64 7.00 5.22 -2.57
N MET A 65 6.76 4.21 -1.73
CA MET A 65 5.96 4.38 -0.53
C MET A 65 6.74 5.18 0.51
N LYS A 66 6.16 6.30 0.94
CA LYS A 66 6.72 7.20 1.94
C LYS A 66 5.94 7.06 3.26
N PRO A 67 6.62 7.10 4.42
CA PRO A 67 5.97 7.13 5.71
C PRO A 67 5.07 8.35 5.85
N GLY A 68 3.90 8.18 6.48
CA GLY A 68 2.96 9.28 6.73
C GLY A 68 1.95 9.54 5.61
N PHE A 69 2.07 8.84 4.48
CA PHE A 69 1.15 8.95 3.35
C PHE A 69 0.04 7.89 3.45
N GLY A 70 -1.18 8.28 3.08
CA GLY A 70 -2.30 7.36 2.89
C GLY A 70 -2.37 6.90 1.44
N TYR A 71 -2.68 5.62 1.20
CA TYR A 71 -2.76 5.04 -0.13
C TYR A 71 -4.14 4.42 -0.36
N TRP A 72 -4.75 4.74 -1.48
CA TRP A 72 -5.98 4.11 -1.94
C TRP A 72 -5.66 3.26 -3.13
N ILE A 73 -6.06 1.99 -3.07
CA ILE A 73 -5.86 1.03 -4.13
C ILE A 73 -7.22 0.56 -4.63
N TYR A 74 -7.41 0.58 -5.94
CA TYR A 74 -8.60 0.01 -6.56
C TYR A 74 -8.30 -1.40 -7.05
N MET A 75 -8.83 -2.38 -6.33
CA MET A 75 -8.64 -3.79 -6.62
C MET A 75 -9.68 -4.29 -7.62
N THR A 76 -9.24 -5.05 -8.62
CA THR A 76 -10.12 -5.79 -9.54
C THR A 76 -10.39 -7.21 -9.06
N GLN A 77 -9.52 -7.74 -8.18
CA GLN A 77 -9.64 -9.07 -7.61
C GLN A 77 -9.21 -9.04 -6.15
N ALA A 78 -9.72 -9.97 -5.34
CA ALA A 78 -9.30 -10.09 -3.96
C ALA A 78 -7.79 -10.39 -3.85
N GLY A 79 -7.15 -9.81 -2.84
CA GLY A 79 -5.71 -9.94 -2.61
C GLY A 79 -5.35 -9.78 -1.15
N SER A 80 -4.07 -9.98 -0.85
CA SER A 80 -3.53 -9.66 0.48
C SER A 80 -2.18 -8.98 0.36
N ILE A 81 -1.97 -8.00 1.23
CA ILE A 81 -0.71 -7.29 1.39
C ILE A 81 -0.18 -7.50 2.81
N PRO A 82 1.14 -7.41 3.03
CA PRO A 82 1.68 -7.38 4.39
C PRO A 82 0.99 -6.26 5.18
N ALA A 83 0.53 -6.51 6.40
CA ALA A 83 0.01 -5.42 7.22
C ALA A 83 1.12 -4.40 7.46
N PRO A 84 0.74 -3.12 7.59
CA PRO A 84 1.69 -2.11 8.02
C PRO A 84 2.27 -2.49 9.38
N ALA A 85 3.57 -2.72 9.44
CA ALA A 85 4.29 -2.86 10.70
C ALA A 85 4.22 -1.54 11.49
N GLU A 86 3.74 -1.60 12.73
CA GLU A 86 3.67 -0.49 13.69
C GLU A 86 5.05 0.07 14.09
#